data_AF-Q839M2-F1
#
_entry.id   AF-Q839M2-F1
#
_cell.length_a   1.000
_cell.length_b   1.000
_cell.length_c   1.000
_cell.angle_alpha   90.00
_cell.angle_beta   90.00
_cell.angle_gamma   90.00
#
_symmetry.space_group_name_H-M   'P 1'
#
loop_
_entity.id
_entity.type
_entity.pdbx_description
1 polymer ?
#
loop_
_entity_poly.entity_id
_entity_poly.type
_entity_poly.pdbx_seq_one_letter_code
_entity_poly.pdbx_strand_id
1 'polypeptide(L)'
;MYSFDQVILELDNAIALKTLKNWANRIEKMTDTRFERRYAKNSAGHSYSYKVFSIKDIENFQELLRLRENNVPLNEAINEVFMSDENKATHINKQEIEDLKRDMRQLLKVSQSILAENASLKERIGALERGTAE
;
A
#
# COMPACT_ATOMS: atom_id res chain seq x y z
N MET A 1 28.41 4.75 6.76
CA MET A 1 27.54 4.15 5.73
C MET A 1 27.70 2.65 5.80
N TYR A 2 26.60 1.93 5.67
CA TYR A 2 26.53 0.51 5.98
C TYR A 2 26.14 -0.27 4.73
N SER A 3 26.80 -1.40 4.49
CA SER A 3 26.38 -2.38 3.49
C SER A 3 25.19 -3.19 4.01
N PHE A 4 24.54 -3.97 3.14
CA PHE A 4 23.49 -4.89 3.58
C PHE A 4 23.95 -5.86 4.68
N ASP A 5 25.17 -6.40 4.59
CA ASP A 5 25.66 -7.34 5.59
C ASP A 5 25.89 -6.66 6.94
N GLN A 6 26.37 -5.42 6.94
CA GLN A 6 26.51 -4.64 8.16
C GLN A 6 25.14 -4.30 8.77
N VAL A 7 24.15 -3.91 7.96
CA VAL A 7 22.79 -3.67 8.46
C VAL A 7 22.22 -4.93 9.11
N ILE A 8 22.42 -6.13 8.54
CA ILE A 8 21.94 -7.38 9.16
C ILE A 8 22.55 -7.59 10.56
N LEU A 9 23.83 -7.25 10.75
CA LEU A 9 24.47 -7.32 12.06
C LEU A 9 23.88 -6.30 13.04
N GLU A 10 23.65 -5.07 12.59
CA GLU A 10 23.04 -3.99 13.40
C GLU A 10 21.54 -4.26 13.73
N LEU A 11 20.91 -5.19 13.01
CA LEU A 11 19.57 -5.69 13.29
C LEU A 11 19.60 -7.01 14.08
N ASP A 12 20.73 -7.35 14.71
CA ASP A 12 20.95 -8.58 15.50
C ASP A 12 20.55 -9.87 14.75
N ASN A 13 20.70 -9.87 13.42
CA ASN A 13 20.27 -10.97 12.54
C ASN A 13 18.78 -11.36 12.69
N ALA A 14 17.92 -10.44 13.13
CA ALA A 14 16.49 -10.67 13.30
C ALA A 14 15.77 -11.10 11.99
N ILE A 15 16.36 -10.78 10.83
CA ILE A 15 15.88 -11.19 9.52
C ILE A 15 17.02 -11.69 8.64
N ALA A 16 16.67 -12.50 7.62
CA ALA A 16 17.63 -12.92 6.61
C ALA A 16 18.01 -11.77 5.65
N LEU A 17 19.26 -11.80 5.15
CA LEU A 17 19.78 -10.86 4.15
C LEU A 17 18.87 -10.71 2.92
N LYS A 18 18.30 -11.81 2.43
CA LYS A 18 17.36 -11.82 1.29
C LYS A 18 16.10 -11.00 1.61
N THR A 19 15.59 -11.10 2.84
CA THR A 19 14.43 -10.34 3.31
C THR A 19 14.74 -8.86 3.32
N LEU A 20 15.89 -8.45 3.89
CA LEU A 20 16.30 -7.05 3.91
C LEU A 20 16.46 -6.47 2.48
N LYS A 21 17.07 -7.22 1.55
CA LYS A 21 17.17 -6.83 0.14
C LYS A 21 15.80 -6.63 -0.51
N ASN A 22 14.85 -7.53 -0.22
CA ASN A 22 13.49 -7.41 -0.72
C ASN A 22 12.76 -6.20 -0.13
N TRP A 23 12.93 -5.95 1.18
CA TRP A 23 12.37 -4.77 1.85
C TRP A 23 12.92 -3.48 1.26
N ALA A 24 14.24 -3.35 1.11
CA ALA A 24 14.85 -2.16 0.53
C ALA A 24 14.34 -1.89 -0.91
N ASN A 25 14.13 -2.92 -1.71
CA ASN A 25 13.53 -2.77 -3.05
C ASN A 25 12.05 -2.38 -3.00
N ARG A 26 11.31 -2.87 -2.00
CA ARG A 26 9.88 -2.58 -1.83
C ARG A 26 9.67 -1.16 -1.32
N ILE A 27 10.47 -0.71 -0.36
CA ILE A 27 10.46 0.65 0.18
C ILE A 27 10.64 1.67 -0.94
N GLU A 28 11.67 1.51 -1.78
CA GLU A 28 11.89 2.41 -2.93
C GLU A 28 10.74 2.38 -3.96
N LYS A 29 9.99 1.28 -4.05
CA LYS A 29 8.83 1.20 -4.97
C LYS A 29 7.57 1.85 -4.39
N MET A 30 7.40 1.78 -3.08
CA MET A 30 6.15 2.18 -2.42
C MET A 30 6.20 3.59 -1.84
N THR A 31 7.40 4.10 -1.58
CA THR A 31 7.63 5.38 -0.90
C THR A 31 8.55 6.27 -1.72
N ASP A 32 8.67 7.51 -1.28
CA ASP A 32 9.65 8.49 -1.76
C ASP A 32 11.07 8.25 -1.24
N THR A 33 11.28 7.31 -0.32
CA THR A 33 12.63 6.97 0.14
C THR A 33 13.47 6.41 -1.01
N ARG A 34 14.70 6.92 -1.14
CA ARG A 34 15.71 6.43 -2.09
C ARG A 34 17.00 6.15 -1.34
N PHE A 35 17.46 4.90 -1.35
CA PHE A 35 18.71 4.56 -0.69
C PHE A 35 19.89 5.00 -1.56
N GLU A 36 20.94 5.47 -0.91
CA GLU A 36 22.14 5.89 -1.62
C GLU A 36 22.79 4.69 -2.33
N ARG A 37 23.35 4.96 -3.51
CA ARG A 37 24.09 3.97 -4.28
C ARG A 37 25.56 4.34 -4.38
N ARG A 38 26.42 3.36 -4.18
CA ARG A 38 27.86 3.44 -4.44
C ARG A 38 28.22 2.53 -5.60
N TYR A 39 29.37 2.80 -6.20
CA TYR A 39 29.87 2.07 -7.35
C TYR A 39 31.23 1.44 -7.00
N ALA A 40 31.44 0.21 -7.45
CA ALA A 40 32.72 -0.48 -7.33
C ALA A 40 33.01 -1.25 -8.61
N LYS A 41 34.27 -1.62 -8.83
CA LYS A 41 34.66 -2.51 -9.93
C LYS A 41 34.75 -3.94 -9.43
N ASN A 42 34.29 -4.89 -10.22
CA ASN A 42 34.52 -6.30 -9.98
C ASN A 42 35.93 -6.71 -10.43
N SER A 43 36.32 -7.97 -10.17
CA SER A 43 37.63 -8.51 -10.56
C SER A 43 37.88 -8.50 -12.07
N ALA A 44 36.82 -8.44 -12.89
CA ALA A 44 36.89 -8.30 -14.34
C ALA A 44 36.93 -6.83 -14.82
N GLY A 45 36.97 -5.86 -13.89
CA GLY A 45 37.04 -4.43 -14.18
C GLY A 45 35.70 -3.76 -14.50
N HIS A 46 34.58 -4.50 -14.51
CA HIS A 46 33.25 -3.94 -14.74
C HIS A 46 32.72 -3.22 -13.50
N SER A 47 32.18 -2.02 -13.71
CA SER A 47 31.52 -1.26 -12.66
C SER A 47 30.15 -1.85 -12.32
N TYR A 48 29.86 -1.99 -11.04
CA TYR A 48 28.54 -2.35 -10.52
C TYR A 48 28.12 -1.35 -9.44
N SER A 49 26.80 -1.21 -9.25
CA SER A 49 26.23 -0.36 -8.19
C SER A 49 25.67 -1.22 -7.07
N TYR A 50 25.77 -0.73 -5.84
CA TYR A 50 25.21 -1.35 -4.65
C TYR A 50 24.63 -0.29 -3.71
N LYS A 51 23.61 -0.68 -2.94
CA LYS A 51 22.96 0.20 -1.97
C LYS A 51 23.80 0.30 -0.70
N VAL A 52 23.85 1.49 -0.14
CA VAL A 52 24.43 1.78 1.17
C VAL A 52 23.40 2.50 2.02
N PHE A 53 23.51 2.30 3.33
CA PHE A 53 22.53 2.76 4.31
C PHE A 53 23.19 3.74 5.29
N SER A 54 22.43 4.75 5.69
CA SER A 54 22.77 5.67 6.77
C SER A 54 22.41 5.04 8.13
N ILE A 55 22.84 5.67 9.23
CA ILE A 55 22.41 5.26 10.57
C ILE A 55 20.89 5.40 10.71
N LYS A 56 20.32 6.49 10.18
CA LYS A 56 18.87 6.72 10.16
C LYS A 56 18.12 5.61 9.42
N ASP A 57 18.67 5.08 8.34
CA ASP A 57 18.05 3.95 7.63
C ASP A 57 18.02 2.69 8.50
N ILE A 58 19.06 2.47 9.32
CA ILE A 58 19.12 1.35 10.27
C ILE A 58 18.07 1.53 11.36
N GLU A 59 17.96 2.72 11.96
CA GLU A 59 16.93 3.05 12.94
C GLU A 59 15.53 2.81 12.37
N ASN A 60 15.30 3.23 11.13
CA ASN A 60 14.05 2.96 10.41
C ASN A 60 13.81 1.47 10.18
N PHE A 61 14.85 0.67 9.85
CA PHE A 61 14.69 -0.78 9.74
C PHE A 61 14.38 -1.45 11.09
N GLN A 62 14.97 -0.98 12.18
CA GLN A 62 14.66 -1.46 13.54
C GLN A 62 13.20 -1.15 13.90
N GLU A 63 12.73 0.06 13.59
CA GLU A 63 11.32 0.42 13.80
C GLU A 63 10.37 -0.42 12.94
N LEU A 64 10.74 -0.68 11.68
CA LEU A 64 9.98 -1.58 10.82
C LEU A 64 9.88 -2.99 11.41
N LEU A 65 10.96 -3.52 12.00
CA LEU A 65 10.93 -4.82 12.71
C LEU A 65 9.97 -4.77 13.90
N ARG A 66 10.05 -3.73 14.73
CA ARG A 66 9.16 -3.54 15.87
C ARG A 66 7.68 -3.54 15.47
N LEU A 67 7.33 -2.85 14.39
CA LEU A 67 5.96 -2.85 13.87
C LEU A 67 5.54 -4.25 13.38
N ARG A 68 6.45 -4.98 12.74
CA ARG A 68 6.20 -6.36 12.28
C ARG A 68 5.99 -7.34 13.43
N GLU A 69 6.71 -7.19 14.53
CA GLU A 69 6.53 -7.97 15.76
C GLU A 69 5.15 -7.70 16.40
N ASN A 70 4.66 -6.47 16.29
CA ASN A 70 3.32 -6.08 16.70
C ASN A 70 2.22 -6.43 15.67
N ASN A 71 2.49 -7.37 14.75
CA ASN A 71 1.58 -7.85 13.72
C ASN A 71 1.09 -6.80 12.70
N VAL A 72 1.74 -5.64 12.60
CA VAL A 72 1.40 -4.65 11.58
C VAL A 72 1.78 -5.20 10.19
N PRO A 73 0.87 -5.21 9.20
CA PRO A 73 1.18 -5.64 7.83
C PRO A 73 2.38 -4.90 7.24
N LEU A 74 3.24 -5.62 6.50
CA LEU A 74 4.52 -5.07 6.01
C LEU A 74 4.35 -3.78 5.19
N ASN A 75 3.31 -3.70 4.36
CA ASN A 75 3.06 -2.51 3.55
C ASN A 75 2.72 -1.30 4.42
N GLU A 76 1.85 -1.50 5.41
CA GLU A 76 1.44 -0.44 6.33
C GLU A 76 2.64 0.02 7.16
N ALA A 77 3.43 -0.91 7.68
CA ALA A 77 4.64 -0.58 8.43
C ALA A 77 5.70 0.14 7.56
N ILE A 78 5.86 -0.24 6.29
CA ILE A 78 6.75 0.48 5.36
C ILE A 78 6.26 1.91 5.15
N ASN A 79 4.96 2.10 4.93
CA ASN A 79 4.40 3.45 4.75
C ASN A 79 4.57 4.29 6.03
N GLU A 80 4.35 3.68 7.19
CA GLU A 80 4.48 4.38 8.47
C GLU A 80 5.91 4.89 8.71
N VAL A 81 6.92 4.10 8.37
CA VAL A 81 8.31 4.44 8.71
C VAL A 81 9.02 5.21 7.60
N PHE A 82 8.79 4.87 6.34
CA PHE A 82 9.62 5.34 5.21
C PHE A 82 8.91 6.32 4.27
N MET A 83 7.60 6.55 4.41
CA MET A 83 6.88 7.54 3.62
C MET A 83 6.94 8.90 4.32
N SER A 84 7.22 9.97 3.57
CA SER A 84 7.14 11.33 4.11
C SER A 84 5.71 11.70 4.49
N ASP A 85 5.55 12.63 5.44
CA ASP A 85 4.23 13.07 5.92
C ASP A 85 3.34 13.63 4.79
N GLU A 86 3.95 14.35 3.84
CA GLU A 86 3.25 14.85 2.66
C GLU A 86 2.68 13.72 1.78
N ASN A 87 3.46 12.66 1.59
CA ASN A 87 3.02 11.49 0.85
C ASN A 87 2.04 10.63 1.63
N LYS A 88 2.16 10.55 2.96
CA LYS A 88 1.17 9.87 3.82
C LYS A 88 -0.20 10.54 3.66
N ALA A 89 -0.27 11.86 3.73
CA ALA A 89 -1.53 12.60 3.52
C ALA A 89 -2.11 12.34 2.12
N THR A 90 -1.27 12.36 1.09
CA THR A 90 -1.69 12.06 -0.28
C THR A 90 -2.17 10.62 -0.45
N HIS A 91 -1.51 9.66 0.21
CA HIS A 91 -1.86 8.24 0.16
C HIS A 91 -3.22 7.98 0.83
N ILE A 92 -3.46 8.56 2.01
CA ILE A 92 -4.75 8.48 2.71
C ILE A 92 -5.86 9.05 1.82
N ASN A 93 -5.68 10.25 1.28
CA ASN A 93 -6.66 10.88 0.40
C ASN A 93 -6.98 10.02 -0.83
N LYS A 94 -5.96 9.38 -1.43
CA LYS A 94 -6.15 8.50 -2.58
C LYS A 94 -6.94 7.25 -2.21
N GLN A 95 -6.65 6.65 -1.05
CA GLN A 95 -7.36 5.48 -0.56
C GLN A 95 -8.83 5.81 -0.28
N GLU A 96 -9.08 6.92 0.40
CA GLU A 96 -10.44 7.42 0.66
C GLU A 96 -11.22 7.66 -0.65
N ILE A 97 -10.58 8.25 -1.67
CA ILE A 97 -11.22 8.46 -2.98
C ILE A 97 -11.58 7.13 -3.66
N GLU A 98 -10.72 6.11 -3.60
CA GLU A 98 -11.02 4.81 -4.20
C GLU A 98 -12.13 4.05 -3.45
N ASP A 99 -12.17 4.16 -2.12
CA ASP A 99 -13.26 3.62 -1.32
C ASP A 99 -14.58 4.36 -1.63
N LEU A 100 -14.58 5.68 -1.70
CA LEU A 100 -15.75 6.47 -2.13
C LEU A 100 -16.23 6.09 -3.53
N LYS A 101 -15.32 5.86 -4.49
CA LYS A 101 -15.69 5.36 -5.84
C LYS A 101 -16.31 3.97 -5.79
N ARG A 102 -15.83 3.09 -4.92
CA ARG A 102 -16.41 1.75 -4.75
C ARG A 102 -17.83 1.85 -4.18
N ASP A 103 -18.00 2.64 -3.13
CA ASP A 103 -19.27 2.77 -2.44
C ASP A 103 -20.31 3.47 -3.33
N MET A 104 -19.89 4.48 -4.11
CA MET A 104 -20.74 5.13 -5.12
C MET A 104 -21.21 4.14 -6.20
N ARG A 105 -20.34 3.24 -6.66
CA ARG A 105 -20.74 2.18 -7.62
C ARG A 105 -21.77 1.23 -7.03
N GLN A 106 -21.65 0.88 -5.75
CA GLN A 106 -22.64 0.06 -5.05
C GLN A 106 -23.97 0.80 -4.91
N LEU A 107 -23.94 2.08 -4.51
CA LEU A 107 -25.14 2.91 -4.39
C LEU A 107 -25.89 3.05 -5.72
N LEU A 108 -25.17 3.28 -6.82
CA LEU A 108 -25.74 3.33 -8.17
C LEU A 108 -26.43 2.01 -8.53
N LYS A 109 -25.80 0.87 -8.23
CA LYS A 109 -26.38 -0.45 -8.47
C LYS A 109 -27.67 -0.67 -7.68
N VAL A 110 -27.68 -0.32 -6.41
CA VAL A 110 -28.88 -0.42 -5.55
C VAL A 110 -29.99 0.49 -6.05
N SER A 111 -29.66 1.75 -6.38
CA SER A 111 -30.62 2.73 -6.91
C SER A 111 -31.28 2.23 -8.21
N GLN A 112 -30.50 1.66 -9.13
CA GLN A 112 -31.03 1.06 -10.36
C GLN A 112 -31.99 -0.10 -10.08
N SER A 113 -31.67 -0.97 -9.11
CA SER A 113 -32.55 -2.07 -8.69
C SER A 113 -33.89 -1.54 -8.17
N ILE A 114 -33.85 -0.55 -7.28
CA ILE A 114 -35.05 0.07 -6.69
C ILE A 114 -35.91 0.73 -7.77
N LEU A 115 -35.30 1.43 -8.73
CA LEU A 115 -36.03 2.06 -9.84
C LEU A 115 -36.75 1.01 -10.70
N ALA A 116 -36.10 -0.11 -10.99
CA ALA A 116 -36.71 -1.20 -11.75
C ALA A 116 -37.88 -1.86 -10.98
N GLU A 117 -37.70 -2.13 -9.69
CA GLU A 117 -38.76 -2.66 -8.83
C GLU A 117 -39.95 -1.70 -8.74
N ASN A 118 -39.70 -0.40 -8.56
CA ASN A 118 -40.74 0.61 -8.51
C ASN A 118 -41.50 0.73 -9.83
N ALA A 119 -40.83 0.61 -10.97
CA ALA A 119 -41.49 0.57 -12.27
C ALA A 119 -42.44 -0.64 -12.37
N SER A 120 -41.97 -1.83 -12.00
CA SER A 120 -42.79 -3.04 -11.98
C SER A 120 -43.98 -2.94 -11.03
N LEU A 121 -43.79 -2.37 -9.83
CA LEU A 121 -44.88 -2.15 -8.87
C LEU A 121 -45.93 -1.17 -9.42
N LYS A 122 -45.50 -0.08 -10.06
CA LYS A 122 -46.43 0.88 -10.69
C LYS A 122 -47.28 0.22 -11.78
N GLU A 123 -46.69 -0.63 -12.61
CA GLU A 123 -47.43 -1.39 -13.63
C GLU A 123 -48.48 -2.32 -13.01
N ARG A 124 -48.10 -3.04 -11.94
CA ARG A 124 -49.00 -3.94 -11.22
C ARG A 124 -50.16 -3.19 -10.55
N ILE A 125 -49.89 -2.06 -9.91
CA ILE A 125 -50.92 -1.20 -9.30
C ILE A 125 -51.89 -0.70 -10.37
N GLY A 126 -51.39 -0.15 -11.48
CA GLY A 126 -52.25 0.33 -12.56
C GLY A 126 -53.09 -0.76 -13.20
N ALA A 127 -52.60 -2.01 -13.25
CA ALA A 127 -53.39 -3.15 -13.72
C ALA A 127 -54.54 -3.51 -12.74
N LEU A 128 -54.26 -3.48 -11.43
CA LEU A 128 -55.28 -3.72 -10.39
C LEU A 128 -56.36 -2.64 -10.40
N GLU A 129 -55.97 -1.36 -10.47
CA GLU A 129 -56.91 -0.23 -10.50
C GLU A 129 -57.87 -0.30 -11.69
N ARG A 130 -57.38 -0.75 -12.86
CA ARG A 130 -58.22 -0.98 -14.04
C ARG A 130 -59.15 -2.19 -13.89
N GLY A 131 -58.71 -3.25 -13.22
CA GLY A 131 -59.51 -4.45 -12.98
C GLY A 131 -60.61 -4.27 -11.91
N THR A 132 -60.50 -3.26 -11.05
CA THR A 132 -61.53 -2.88 -10.06
C THR A 132 -62.56 -1.87 -10.58
N ALA A 133 -62.44 -1.39 -11.82
CA ALA A 133 -63.31 -0.38 -12.41
C ALA A 133 -64.46 -0.95 -13.28
N GLU A 134 -64.68 -2.27 -13.24
CA GLU A 134 -65.84 -2.96 -13.83
C GLU A 134 -66.80 -3.45 -12.72
#